data_AF-A0A3B8XAV0-F1
#
_entry.id   AF-A0A3B8XAV0-F1
#
_cell.length_a   1.000
_cell.length_b   1.000
_cell.length_c   1.000
_cell.angle_alpha   90.00
_cell.angle_beta   90.00
_cell.angle_gamma   90.00
#
_symmetry.space_group_name_H-M   'P 1'
#
loop_
_entity.id
_entity.type
_entity.pdbx_description
1 polymer ?
#
loop_
_entity_poly.entity_id
_entity_poly.type
_entity_poly.pdbx_seq_one_letter_code
_entity_poly.pdbx_strand_id
1 'polypeptide(L)'
;MIMAIPLNAQLTINIRYTGPKGAAKKYVKEMEQSGIASRIRAVEGCLRYDYFFPADDPDGLLLIDEWADQAALDRYHASPMMKEAAALREKYKLGGRQIRMFNPLAQNSPSEKNAQDMNNALTPRRQGLAVIAALEAKGNQAGLEKVAVEALDNGLTVSEAKEALSQLYAYTGFPRSLNALGTLQKVLTRREAAGIKDNPGQDADPLPADYDALKQGTAVQTQLTGKPFDYGFVPATDYYLKAHLFGDIFARNNLSFADREIVTVSAISALPGCEPQLIAHVSGARNMGVTDAELRALPALLEEKVGLAEAERLRGALAAVLGDAHTPVQTVDFSVWPKGQPNTAYAQYFTGNSYLAPMDGGLANVTFEPG
;
A
#
# COMPACT_ATOMS: atom_id res chain seq x y z
N MET A 1 5.67 39.52 20.65
CA MET A 1 4.59 39.51 19.66
C MET A 1 5.24 39.38 18.29
N ILE A 2 5.42 38.14 17.80
CA ILE A 2 5.99 37.86 16.48
C ILE A 2 4.78 37.67 15.57
N MET A 3 4.51 38.63 14.68
CA MET A 3 3.53 38.47 13.62
C MET A 3 4.05 37.40 12.65
N ALA A 4 3.36 36.26 12.60
CA ALA A 4 3.56 35.27 11.55
C ALA A 4 3.06 35.89 10.23
N ILE A 5 3.97 36.17 9.32
CA ILE A 5 3.64 36.47 7.93
C ILE A 5 3.14 35.14 7.32
N PRO A 6 1.95 35.08 6.72
CA PRO A 6 1.49 33.84 6.10
C PRO A 6 2.41 33.50 4.92
N LEU A 7 3.04 32.32 4.95
CA LEU A 7 3.74 31.76 3.80
C LEU A 7 2.67 31.34 2.77
N ASN A 8 2.63 32.01 1.62
CA ASN A 8 1.81 31.56 0.49
C ASN A 8 2.43 30.32 -0.17
N ALA A 9 1.59 29.33 -0.47
CA ALA A 9 1.97 28.05 -1.06
C ALA A 9 2.30 28.18 -2.54
N GLN A 10 3.58 28.17 -2.88
CA GLN A 10 4.05 28.04 -4.27
C GLN A 10 3.48 26.75 -4.91
N LEU A 11 3.30 26.74 -6.22
CA LEU A 11 2.85 25.58 -7.00
C LEU A 11 3.83 25.34 -8.13
N THR A 12 4.24 24.10 -8.35
CA THR A 12 5.07 23.68 -9.48
C THR A 12 4.32 22.61 -10.26
N ILE A 13 4.17 22.79 -11.57
CA ILE A 13 3.42 21.89 -12.43
C ILE A 13 4.35 21.40 -13.53
N ASN A 14 4.56 20.08 -13.55
CA ASN A 14 5.26 19.41 -14.63
C ASN A 14 4.23 18.91 -15.63
N ILE A 15 4.31 19.42 -16.87
CA ILE A 15 3.44 19.00 -17.96
C ILE A 15 4.29 18.34 -19.04
N ARG A 16 4.10 17.03 -19.23
CA ARG A 16 4.76 16.28 -20.30
C ARG A 16 3.85 16.20 -21.51
N TYR A 17 4.39 16.49 -22.69
CA TYR A 17 3.72 16.36 -23.98
C TYR A 17 4.54 15.46 -24.90
N THR A 18 3.86 14.82 -25.84
CA THR A 18 4.48 14.08 -26.96
C THR A 18 3.84 14.52 -28.26
N GLY A 19 4.64 14.73 -29.31
CA GLY A 19 4.13 15.17 -30.61
C GLY A 19 4.89 14.53 -31.78
N PRO A 20 4.24 14.24 -32.91
CA PRO A 20 4.87 13.51 -34.00
C PRO A 20 5.95 14.34 -34.72
N LYS A 21 7.05 13.70 -35.12
CA LYS A 21 8.00 14.22 -36.13
C LYS A 21 8.57 15.60 -35.76
N GLY A 22 9.03 15.76 -34.52
CA GLY A 22 9.63 17.00 -34.02
C GLY A 22 8.65 18.15 -33.79
N ALA A 23 7.35 17.88 -33.76
CA ALA A 23 6.31 18.89 -33.52
C ALA A 23 6.50 19.62 -32.17
N ALA A 24 7.00 18.92 -31.15
CA ALA A 24 7.30 19.50 -29.84
C ALA A 24 8.29 20.68 -29.91
N LYS A 25 9.38 20.54 -30.67
CA LYS A 25 10.38 21.61 -30.86
C LYS A 25 9.80 22.79 -31.65
N LYS A 26 8.97 22.51 -32.67
CA LYS A 26 8.30 23.56 -33.46
C LYS A 26 7.28 24.33 -32.63
N TYR A 27 6.53 23.63 -31.79
CA TYR A 27 5.61 24.23 -30.83
C TYR A 27 6.32 25.20 -29.88
N VAL A 28 7.40 24.77 -29.23
CA VAL A 28 8.18 25.63 -28.32
C VAL A 28 8.74 26.85 -29.07
N LYS A 29 9.30 26.64 -30.27
CA LYS A 29 9.81 27.74 -31.08
C LYS A 29 8.73 28.78 -31.39
N GLU A 30 7.52 28.34 -31.74
CA GLU A 30 6.42 29.27 -32.03
C GLU A 30 5.86 29.92 -30.75
N MET A 31 5.82 29.22 -29.60
CA MET A 31 5.46 29.80 -28.30
C MET A 31 6.38 30.97 -27.92
N GLU A 32 7.69 30.85 -28.16
CA GLU A 32 8.68 31.90 -27.91
C GLU A 32 8.58 33.03 -28.95
N GLN A 33 8.55 32.70 -30.25
CA GLN A 33 8.56 33.69 -31.33
C GLN A 33 7.28 34.54 -31.40
N SER A 34 6.13 33.96 -31.06
CA SER A 34 4.85 34.68 -30.99
C SER A 34 4.72 35.53 -29.72
N GLY A 35 5.65 35.42 -28.78
CA GLY A 35 5.60 36.11 -27.50
C GLY A 35 4.54 35.58 -26.53
N ILE A 36 3.90 34.44 -26.83
CA ILE A 36 2.95 33.80 -25.90
C ILE A 36 3.69 33.41 -24.61
N ALA A 37 4.82 32.71 -24.70
CA ALA A 37 5.60 32.29 -23.53
C ALA A 37 6.08 33.49 -22.69
N SER A 38 6.57 34.55 -23.35
CA SER A 38 6.99 35.78 -22.68
C SER A 38 5.87 36.47 -21.92
N ARG A 39 4.65 36.51 -22.48
CA ARG A 39 3.49 37.07 -21.78
C ARG A 39 3.07 36.21 -20.59
N ILE A 40 3.14 34.89 -20.70
CA ILE A 40 2.86 33.98 -19.58
C ILE A 40 3.83 34.21 -18.43
N ARG A 41 5.13 34.29 -18.73
CA ARG A 41 6.19 34.62 -17.74
C ARG A 41 5.99 35.98 -17.07
N ALA A 42 5.29 36.90 -17.72
CA ALA A 42 4.99 38.23 -17.18
C ALA A 42 3.69 38.30 -16.37
N VAL A 43 2.92 37.20 -16.28
CA VAL A 43 1.70 37.17 -15.46
C VAL A 43 2.08 37.30 -13.99
N GLU A 44 1.36 38.14 -13.26
CA GLU A 44 1.55 38.31 -11.82
C GLU A 44 1.36 36.99 -11.08
N GLY A 45 2.44 36.53 -10.44
CA GLY A 45 2.50 35.25 -9.74
C GLY A 45 3.01 34.09 -10.59
N CYS A 46 3.37 34.27 -11.86
CA CYS A 46 4.18 33.29 -12.59
C CYS A 46 5.63 33.39 -12.11
N LEU A 47 6.14 32.31 -11.54
CA LEU A 47 7.51 32.21 -11.03
C LEU A 47 8.44 31.53 -12.04
N ARG A 48 7.90 30.60 -12.84
CA ARG A 48 8.65 29.88 -13.86
C ARG A 48 7.76 29.38 -14.98
N TYR A 49 8.25 29.40 -16.22
CA TYR A 49 7.58 28.82 -17.37
C TYR A 49 8.62 28.38 -18.41
N ASP A 50 9.18 27.20 -18.19
CA ASP A 50 10.40 26.72 -18.88
C ASP A 50 10.17 25.40 -19.60
N TYR A 51 10.80 25.27 -20.77
CA TYR A 51 10.71 24.09 -21.63
C TYR A 51 11.99 23.26 -21.60
N PHE A 52 11.84 21.94 -21.49
CA PHE A 52 12.92 20.96 -21.48
C PHE A 52 12.64 19.83 -22.47
N PHE A 53 13.68 19.34 -23.13
CA PHE A 53 13.60 18.21 -24.06
C PHE A 53 14.29 16.98 -23.45
N PRO A 54 13.61 15.82 -23.38
CA PRO A 54 14.25 14.58 -22.96
C PRO A 54 15.38 14.19 -23.92
N ALA A 55 16.45 13.60 -23.38
CA ALA A 55 17.60 13.17 -24.19
C ALA A 55 17.31 11.92 -25.03
N ASP A 56 16.42 11.05 -24.53
CA ASP A 56 16.04 9.75 -25.09
C ASP A 56 14.72 9.79 -25.90
N ASP A 57 13.96 10.88 -25.81
CA ASP A 57 12.67 11.07 -26.50
C ASP A 57 12.71 12.36 -27.34
N PRO A 58 13.05 12.26 -28.64
CA PRO A 58 13.19 13.43 -29.53
C PRO A 58 11.84 14.11 -29.85
N ASP A 59 10.73 13.44 -29.57
CA ASP A 59 9.36 13.89 -29.81
C ASP A 59 8.65 14.36 -28.52
N GLY A 60 9.34 14.27 -27.38
CA GLY A 60 8.87 14.67 -26.06
C GLY A 60 9.17 16.12 -25.70
N LEU A 61 8.36 16.68 -24.80
CA LEU A 61 8.51 18.00 -24.20
C LEU A 61 8.08 17.95 -22.74
N LEU A 62 8.89 18.52 -21.86
CA LEU A 62 8.51 18.83 -20.49
C LEU A 62 8.40 20.35 -20.34
N LEU A 63 7.25 20.82 -19.89
CA LEU A 63 7.05 22.19 -19.41
C LEU A 63 7.07 22.16 -17.87
N ILE A 64 7.93 22.97 -17.26
CA ILE A 64 7.90 23.27 -15.83
C ILE A 64 7.26 24.64 -15.66
N ASP A 65 6.11 24.66 -15.00
CA ASP A 65 5.24 25.81 -14.84
C ASP A 65 5.04 26.09 -13.34
N GLU A 66 5.64 27.15 -12.80
CA GLU A 66 5.63 27.48 -11.38
C GLU A 66 4.86 28.77 -11.10
N TRP A 67 4.02 28.75 -10.06
CA TRP A 67 3.13 29.84 -9.66
C TRP A 67 3.27 30.15 -8.16
N ALA A 68 3.06 31.41 -7.79
CA ALA A 68 3.15 31.88 -6.41
C ALA A 68 2.05 31.30 -5.52
N ASP A 69 0.86 31.05 -6.08
CA ASP A 69 -0.27 30.42 -5.41
C ASP A 69 -1.33 29.93 -6.44
N GLN A 70 -2.34 29.21 -5.94
CA GLN A 70 -3.45 28.70 -6.76
C GLN A 70 -4.26 29.82 -7.41
N ALA A 71 -4.42 30.97 -6.75
CA ALA A 71 -5.19 32.08 -7.28
C ALA A 71 -4.50 32.72 -8.49
N ALA A 72 -3.17 32.82 -8.48
CA ALA A 72 -2.38 33.28 -9.62
C ALA A 72 -2.52 32.33 -10.83
N LEU A 73 -2.46 31.03 -10.58
CA LEU A 73 -2.66 30.02 -11.62
C LEU A 73 -4.08 30.07 -12.21
N ASP A 74 -5.11 30.21 -11.37
CA ASP A 74 -6.50 30.29 -11.83
C ASP A 74 -6.75 31.54 -12.67
N ARG A 75 -6.16 32.68 -12.29
CA ARG A 75 -6.19 33.91 -13.10
C ARG A 75 -5.56 33.68 -14.48
N TYR A 76 -4.43 32.99 -14.54
CA TYR A 76 -3.81 32.63 -15.82
C TYR A 76 -4.69 31.67 -16.64
N HIS A 77 -5.24 30.62 -16.04
CA HIS A 77 -6.11 29.67 -16.74
C HIS A 77 -7.39 30.32 -17.29
N ALA A 78 -7.91 31.33 -16.61
CA ALA A 78 -9.06 32.11 -17.08
C ALA A 78 -8.70 33.12 -18.19
N SER A 79 -7.41 33.37 -18.43
CA SER A 79 -6.97 34.39 -19.39
C SER A 79 -7.11 33.95 -20.86
N PRO A 80 -7.23 34.91 -21.80
CA PRO A 80 -7.19 34.62 -23.23
C PRO A 80 -5.88 33.93 -23.69
N MET A 81 -4.77 34.15 -22.97
CA MET A 81 -3.46 33.57 -23.29
C MET A 81 -3.45 32.05 -23.17
N MET A 82 -4.20 31.49 -22.22
CA MET A 82 -4.36 30.03 -22.11
C MET A 82 -5.07 29.46 -23.34
N LYS A 83 -6.04 30.18 -23.93
CA LYS A 83 -6.70 29.76 -25.17
C LYS A 83 -5.74 29.81 -26.35
N GLU A 84 -4.89 30.83 -26.44
CA GLU A 84 -3.85 30.93 -27.48
C GLU A 84 -2.83 29.78 -27.37
N ALA A 85 -2.32 29.50 -26.16
CA ALA A 85 -1.39 28.40 -25.90
C ALA A 85 -2.03 27.03 -26.19
N ALA A 86 -3.32 26.85 -25.85
CA ALA A 86 -4.07 25.63 -26.15
C ALA A 86 -4.30 25.43 -27.65
N ALA A 87 -4.65 26.49 -28.38
CA ALA A 87 -4.83 26.43 -29.84
C ALA A 87 -3.50 26.08 -30.54
N LEU A 88 -2.39 26.63 -30.06
CA LEU A 88 -1.08 26.32 -30.63
C LEU A 88 -0.67 24.87 -30.32
N ARG A 89 -0.98 24.37 -29.13
CA ARG A 89 -0.78 22.96 -28.77
C ARG A 89 -1.56 22.03 -29.70
N GLU A 90 -2.80 22.39 -30.02
CA GLU A 90 -3.66 21.64 -30.93
C GLU A 90 -3.14 21.69 -32.38
N LYS A 91 -2.70 22.86 -32.87
CA LYS A 91 -2.05 23.04 -34.18
C LYS A 91 -0.89 22.05 -34.37
N TYR A 92 -0.09 21.84 -33.34
CA TYR A 92 1.06 20.92 -33.35
C TYR A 92 0.73 19.48 -32.93
N LYS A 93 -0.54 19.18 -32.65
CA LYS A 93 -1.02 17.84 -32.27
C LYS A 93 -0.25 17.26 -31.09
N LEU A 94 0.07 18.08 -30.08
CA LEU A 94 0.74 17.61 -28.88
C LEU A 94 -0.26 16.86 -27.97
N GLY A 95 -0.09 15.54 -27.89
CA GLY A 95 -0.88 14.60 -27.08
C GLY A 95 -0.11 14.08 -25.87
N GLY A 96 -0.62 13.01 -25.26
CA GLY A 96 0.05 12.32 -24.14
C GLY A 96 0.23 13.17 -22.89
N ARG A 97 -0.66 14.16 -22.66
CA ARG A 97 -0.53 15.15 -21.58
C ARG A 97 -0.55 14.47 -20.22
N GLN A 98 0.61 14.36 -19.59
CA GLN A 98 0.73 13.98 -18.18
C GLN A 98 0.99 15.24 -17.36
N ILE A 99 0.15 15.49 -16.36
CA ILE A 99 0.27 16.63 -15.46
C ILE A 99 0.63 16.09 -14.09
N ARG A 100 1.72 16.58 -13.51
CA ARG A 100 2.05 16.38 -12.09
C ARG A 100 2.15 17.72 -11.42
N MET A 101 1.31 17.96 -10.41
CA MET A 101 1.33 19.17 -9.60
C MET A 101 2.09 18.89 -8.30
N PHE A 102 2.97 19.79 -7.91
CA PHE A 102 3.77 19.77 -6.71
C PHE A 102 3.50 21.05 -5.93
N ASN A 103 3.16 20.95 -4.66
CA ASN A 103 3.00 22.09 -3.78
C ASN A 103 4.07 21.99 -2.68
N PRO A 104 5.08 22.89 -2.63
CA PRO A 104 6.13 22.83 -1.62
C PRO A 104 5.62 23.00 -0.18
N LEU A 105 4.41 23.55 0.02
CA LEU A 105 3.77 23.62 1.34
C LEU A 105 2.84 22.43 1.65
N ALA A 106 2.50 21.57 0.67
CA ALA A 106 1.90 20.26 0.98
C ALA A 106 2.90 19.38 1.75
N GLN A 107 4.18 19.46 1.36
CA GLN A 107 5.30 18.73 1.96
C GLN A 107 5.60 19.11 3.42
N ASN A 108 4.96 20.14 3.97
CA ASN A 108 5.11 20.57 5.37
C ASN A 108 3.76 20.71 6.09
N SER A 109 2.74 19.98 5.65
CA SER A 109 1.53 19.79 6.44
C SER A 109 1.82 18.78 7.59
N PRO A 110 1.29 19.00 8.81
CA PRO A 110 1.42 18.03 9.91
C PRO A 110 0.94 16.62 9.54
N SER A 111 0.02 16.51 8.57
CA SER A 111 -0.51 15.26 8.03
C SER A 111 0.49 14.48 7.17
N GLU A 112 1.32 15.14 6.35
CA GLU A 112 2.33 14.43 5.53
C GLU A 112 3.60 14.14 6.30
N LYS A 113 4.01 14.99 7.26
CA LYS A 113 5.05 14.62 8.22
C LYS A 113 4.63 13.38 9.01
N ASN A 114 3.38 13.35 9.49
CA ASN A 114 2.81 12.14 10.08
C ASN A 114 2.68 10.97 9.10
N ALA A 115 2.37 11.19 7.81
CA ALA A 115 2.26 10.11 6.82
C ALA A 115 3.62 9.55 6.38
N GLN A 116 4.67 10.38 6.32
CA GLN A 116 6.03 10.01 5.95
C GLN A 116 6.80 9.47 7.17
N ASP A 117 6.52 9.99 8.38
CA ASP A 117 6.91 9.39 9.66
C ASP A 117 6.15 8.08 9.92
N MET A 118 4.88 7.95 9.49
CA MET A 118 4.14 6.66 9.47
C MET A 118 4.70 5.70 8.43
N ASN A 119 5.01 6.15 7.21
CA ASN A 119 5.61 5.28 6.18
C ASN A 119 7.02 4.80 6.60
N ASN A 120 7.74 5.60 7.38
CA ASN A 120 9.01 5.21 8.00
C ASN A 120 8.85 4.48 9.35
N ALA A 121 7.65 4.42 9.92
CA ALA A 121 7.43 3.77 11.22
C ALA A 121 7.63 2.25 11.13
N LEU A 122 7.18 1.64 10.02
CA LEU A 122 7.43 0.23 9.75
C LEU A 122 8.72 0.06 8.96
N THR A 123 9.65 -0.72 9.51
CA THR A 123 10.84 -1.15 8.76
C THR A 123 10.43 -2.01 7.56
N PRO A 124 11.23 -2.07 6.47
CA PRO A 124 10.93 -2.93 5.32
C PRO A 124 10.68 -4.39 5.69
N ARG A 125 11.43 -4.90 6.69
CA ARG A 125 11.20 -6.23 7.29
C ARG A 125 9.78 -6.37 7.85
N ARG A 126 9.32 -5.41 8.67
CA ARG A 126 7.97 -5.42 9.27
C ARG A 126 6.87 -5.21 8.24
N GLN A 127 7.11 -4.41 7.20
CA GLN A 127 6.21 -4.30 6.06
C GLN A 127 6.04 -5.67 5.37
N GLY A 128 7.16 -6.37 5.10
CA GLY A 128 7.15 -7.73 4.56
C GLY A 128 6.29 -8.69 5.38
N LEU A 129 6.51 -8.76 6.70
CA LEU A 129 5.73 -9.59 7.63
C LEU A 129 4.23 -9.29 7.57
N ALA A 130 3.84 -8.01 7.61
CA ALA A 130 2.45 -7.60 7.58
C ALA A 130 1.74 -8.03 6.28
N VAL A 131 2.37 -7.78 5.13
CA VAL A 131 1.74 -8.02 3.83
C VAL A 131 1.65 -9.51 3.51
N ILE A 132 2.69 -10.33 3.78
CA ILE A 132 2.58 -11.78 3.55
C ILE A 132 1.50 -12.41 4.42
N ALA A 133 1.32 -11.92 5.66
CA ALA A 133 0.30 -12.40 6.59
C ALA A 133 -1.12 -12.11 6.09
N ALA A 134 -1.38 -10.88 5.65
CA ALA A 134 -2.66 -10.49 5.09
C ALA A 134 -2.98 -11.25 3.78
N LEU A 135 -1.98 -11.47 2.92
CA LEU A 135 -2.16 -12.23 1.68
C LEU A 135 -2.40 -13.72 1.91
N GLU A 136 -1.79 -14.33 2.93
CA GLU A 136 -2.13 -15.69 3.36
C GLU A 136 -3.58 -15.76 3.83
N ALA A 137 -3.98 -14.87 4.74
CA ALA A 137 -5.34 -14.84 5.27
C ALA A 137 -6.38 -14.65 4.16
N LYS A 138 -6.09 -13.78 3.18
CA LYS A 138 -6.88 -13.60 1.96
C LYS A 138 -6.86 -14.82 1.04
N GLY A 139 -5.82 -15.65 1.11
CA GLY A 139 -5.61 -16.80 0.23
C GLY A 139 -5.17 -16.39 -1.17
N ASN A 140 -4.45 -15.28 -1.29
CA ASN A 140 -3.95 -14.74 -2.55
C ASN A 140 -2.50 -15.20 -2.79
N GLN A 141 -2.31 -16.41 -3.32
CA GLN A 141 -0.98 -16.99 -3.54
C GLN A 141 -0.17 -16.20 -4.57
N ALA A 142 -0.81 -15.68 -5.62
CA ALA A 142 -0.12 -14.91 -6.66
C ALA A 142 0.42 -13.57 -6.13
N GLY A 143 -0.34 -12.90 -5.25
CA GLY A 143 0.13 -11.73 -4.52
C GLY A 143 1.25 -12.09 -3.55
N LEU A 144 1.06 -13.16 -2.77
CA LEU A 144 2.04 -13.61 -1.78
C LEU A 144 3.38 -13.93 -2.43
N GLU A 145 3.37 -14.60 -3.58
CA GLU A 145 4.58 -14.93 -4.34
C GLU A 145 5.41 -13.68 -4.68
N LYS A 146 4.77 -12.62 -5.18
CA LYS A 146 5.43 -11.37 -5.55
C LYS A 146 5.99 -10.65 -4.32
N VAL A 147 5.18 -10.53 -3.27
CA VAL A 147 5.58 -9.84 -2.03
C VAL A 147 6.66 -10.61 -1.28
N ALA A 148 6.64 -11.95 -1.30
CA ALA A 148 7.67 -12.76 -0.65
C ALA A 148 9.05 -12.49 -1.27
N VAL A 149 9.14 -12.33 -2.60
CA VAL A 149 10.39 -11.92 -3.28
C VAL A 149 10.85 -10.55 -2.79
N GLU A 150 9.96 -9.55 -2.81
CA GLU A 150 10.27 -8.18 -2.35
C GLU A 150 10.70 -8.15 -0.88
N ALA A 151 10.02 -8.90 -0.01
CA ALA A 151 10.30 -8.95 1.41
C ALA A 151 11.68 -9.58 1.70
N LEU A 152 12.03 -10.67 1.01
CA LEU A 152 13.34 -11.31 1.11
C LEU A 152 14.46 -10.37 0.65
N ASP A 153 14.26 -9.66 -0.47
CA ASP A 153 15.22 -8.67 -0.98
C ASP A 153 15.39 -7.50 0.00
N ASN A 154 14.33 -7.15 0.74
CA ASN A 154 14.30 -6.09 1.75
C ASN A 154 14.67 -6.55 3.18
N GLY A 155 15.30 -7.72 3.31
CA GLY A 155 15.92 -8.17 4.54
C GLY A 155 15.03 -8.98 5.49
N LEU A 156 13.82 -9.39 5.07
CA LEU A 156 13.09 -10.45 5.75
C LEU A 156 13.85 -11.77 5.59
N THR A 157 14.06 -12.51 6.68
CA THR A 157 14.76 -13.79 6.60
C THR A 157 13.81 -14.94 6.27
N VAL A 158 14.36 -16.04 5.77
CA VAL A 158 13.60 -17.26 5.47
C VAL A 158 12.91 -17.83 6.71
N SER A 159 13.59 -17.85 7.86
CA SER A 159 13.03 -18.33 9.13
C SER A 159 11.87 -17.47 9.61
N GLU A 160 11.98 -16.14 9.52
CA GLU A 160 10.90 -15.22 9.90
C GLU A 160 9.66 -15.36 8.99
N ALA A 161 9.87 -15.49 7.67
CA ALA A 161 8.78 -15.73 6.74
C ALA A 161 8.06 -17.07 7.01
N LYS A 162 8.82 -18.14 7.27
CA LYS A 162 8.24 -19.44 7.66
C LYS A 162 7.47 -19.34 8.98
N GLU A 163 8.02 -18.65 9.97
CA GLU A 163 7.42 -18.51 11.29
C GLU A 163 6.10 -17.73 11.21
N ALA A 164 6.08 -16.62 10.49
CA ALA A 164 4.88 -15.80 10.29
C ALA A 164 3.75 -16.60 9.63
N LEU A 165 4.05 -17.27 8.50
CA LEU A 165 3.05 -18.07 7.77
C LEU A 165 2.62 -19.33 8.55
N SER A 166 3.53 -19.93 9.32
CA SER A 166 3.22 -21.07 10.18
C SER A 166 2.28 -20.66 11.33
N GLN A 167 2.58 -19.60 12.08
CA GLN A 167 1.72 -19.14 13.19
C GLN A 167 0.26 -18.95 12.76
N LEU A 168 0.06 -18.48 11.53
CA LEU A 168 -1.26 -18.08 11.05
C LEU A 168 -2.26 -19.24 10.89
N TYR A 169 -1.86 -20.52 10.89
CA TYR A 169 -2.88 -21.59 10.88
C TYR A 169 -3.85 -21.50 12.08
N ALA A 170 -3.41 -20.92 13.21
CA ALA A 170 -4.26 -20.71 14.38
C ALA A 170 -5.38 -19.68 14.13
N TYR A 171 -5.23 -18.82 13.12
CA TYR A 171 -6.16 -17.76 12.75
C TYR A 171 -6.88 -18.04 11.42
N THR A 172 -6.17 -18.62 10.45
CA THR A 172 -6.61 -18.80 9.05
C THR A 172 -6.89 -20.26 8.69
N GLY A 173 -6.53 -21.20 9.57
CA GLY A 173 -6.64 -22.64 9.37
C GLY A 173 -5.47 -23.24 8.57
N PHE A 174 -5.22 -24.54 8.78
CA PHE A 174 -4.15 -25.28 8.09
C PHE A 174 -4.15 -25.11 6.55
N PRO A 175 -5.28 -25.14 5.83
CA PRO A 175 -5.25 -25.04 4.37
C PRO A 175 -4.62 -23.73 3.86
N ARG A 176 -4.89 -22.59 4.50
CA ARG A 176 -4.34 -21.29 4.07
C ARG A 176 -2.84 -21.20 4.37
N SER A 177 -2.45 -21.57 5.59
CA SER A 177 -1.04 -21.61 6.01
C SER A 177 -0.19 -22.56 5.17
N LEU A 178 -0.65 -23.79 4.92
CA LEU A 178 0.08 -24.76 4.08
C LEU A 178 0.22 -24.29 2.63
N ASN A 179 -0.81 -23.66 2.07
CA ASN A 179 -0.75 -23.08 0.72
C ASN A 179 0.25 -21.91 0.64
N ALA A 180 0.31 -21.07 1.67
CA ALA A 180 1.25 -19.96 1.74
C ALA A 180 2.69 -20.46 1.92
N LEU A 181 2.93 -21.41 2.81
CA LEU A 181 4.23 -22.06 2.99
C LEU A 181 4.70 -22.77 1.70
N GLY A 182 3.79 -23.43 0.99
CA GLY A 182 4.09 -24.03 -0.31
C GLY A 182 4.45 -22.99 -1.38
N THR A 183 3.80 -21.82 -1.36
CA THR A 183 4.16 -20.69 -2.23
C THR A 183 5.55 -20.15 -1.89
N LEU A 184 5.85 -19.93 -0.60
CA LEU A 184 7.18 -19.51 -0.14
C LEU A 184 8.25 -20.51 -0.56
N GLN A 185 8.01 -21.81 -0.41
CA GLN A 185 8.94 -22.86 -0.86
C GLN A 185 9.25 -22.74 -2.36
N LYS A 186 8.22 -22.55 -3.21
CA LYS A 186 8.42 -22.34 -4.66
C LYS A 186 9.21 -21.08 -4.99
N VAL A 187 9.05 -20.01 -4.22
CA VAL A 187 9.85 -18.79 -4.36
C VAL A 187 11.32 -19.07 -4.06
N LEU A 188 11.60 -19.68 -2.90
CA LEU A 188 12.96 -20.00 -2.47
C LEU A 188 13.66 -20.95 -3.45
N THR A 189 12.98 -22.00 -3.92
CA THR A 189 13.55 -22.93 -4.92
C THR A 189 13.91 -22.22 -6.23
N ARG A 190 13.07 -21.29 -6.72
CA ARG A 190 13.40 -20.53 -7.93
C ARG A 190 14.56 -19.55 -7.72
N ARG A 191 14.59 -18.88 -6.57
CA ARG A 191 15.67 -17.96 -6.20
C ARG A 191 17.01 -18.70 -6.11
N GLU A 192 17.02 -19.85 -5.45
CA GLU A 192 18.19 -20.74 -5.39
C GLU A 192 18.64 -21.20 -6.78
N ALA A 193 17.72 -21.65 -7.65
CA ALA A 193 18.02 -22.04 -9.02
C ALA A 193 18.57 -20.88 -9.88
N ALA A 194 18.19 -19.64 -9.55
CA ALA A 194 18.72 -18.42 -10.15
C ALA A 194 20.06 -17.96 -9.53
N GLY A 195 20.62 -18.71 -8.57
CA GLY A 195 21.86 -18.38 -7.88
C GLY A 195 21.72 -17.32 -6.79
N ILE A 196 20.49 -16.92 -6.44
CA ILE A 196 20.22 -15.98 -5.34
C ILE A 196 20.25 -16.75 -4.02
N LYS A 197 21.09 -16.28 -3.09
CA LYS A 197 21.20 -16.85 -1.73
C LYS A 197 20.42 -16.00 -0.75
N ASP A 198 19.24 -16.46 -0.39
CA ASP A 198 18.41 -15.82 0.64
C ASP A 198 19.04 -15.95 2.03
N ASN A 199 18.85 -14.93 2.88
CA ASN A 199 19.30 -14.99 4.26
C ASN A 199 18.46 -16.02 5.04
N PRO A 200 19.05 -17.13 5.52
CA PRO A 200 18.30 -18.15 6.24
C PRO A 200 17.71 -17.63 7.56
N GLY A 201 18.34 -16.61 8.17
CA GLY A 201 18.05 -16.16 9.53
C GLY A 201 18.35 -17.25 10.57
N GLN A 202 17.68 -17.18 11.71
CA GLN A 202 17.82 -18.13 12.82
C GLN A 202 16.45 -18.74 13.15
N ASP A 203 16.38 -20.06 13.26
CA ASP A 203 15.17 -20.75 13.73
C ASP A 203 15.01 -20.59 15.25
N ALA A 204 13.81 -20.85 15.77
CA ALA A 204 13.54 -20.73 17.19
C ALA A 204 14.42 -21.67 18.02
N ASP A 205 14.86 -21.20 19.18
CA ASP A 205 15.58 -22.03 20.14
C ASP A 205 14.68 -23.16 20.67
N PRO A 206 15.26 -24.33 21.00
CA PRO A 206 14.50 -25.40 21.63
C PRO A 206 13.98 -24.94 23.00
N LEU A 207 12.74 -25.32 23.31
CA LEU A 207 12.16 -25.06 24.62
C LEU A 207 12.88 -25.91 25.71
N PRO A 208 13.01 -25.40 26.95
CA PRO A 208 13.56 -26.17 28.07
C PRO A 208 12.81 -27.48 28.31
N ALA A 209 13.50 -28.49 28.87
CA ALA A 209 12.88 -29.80 29.12
C ALA A 209 11.74 -29.76 30.16
N ASP A 210 11.79 -28.80 31.08
CA ASP A 210 10.79 -28.54 32.12
C ASP A 210 9.79 -27.42 31.75
N TYR A 211 9.71 -27.09 30.45
CA TYR A 211 8.86 -26.01 29.97
C TYR A 211 7.36 -26.30 30.19
N ASP A 212 6.71 -25.43 30.97
CA ASP A 212 5.28 -25.47 31.24
C ASP A 212 4.53 -24.52 30.29
N ALA A 213 4.11 -25.07 29.14
CA ALA A 213 3.43 -24.31 28.09
C ALA A 213 2.12 -23.66 28.59
N LEU A 214 1.36 -24.33 29.47
CA LEU A 214 0.11 -23.77 29.98
C LEU A 214 0.39 -22.55 30.86
N LYS A 215 1.37 -22.64 31.77
CA LYS A 215 1.75 -21.53 32.64
C LYS A 215 2.31 -20.35 31.84
N GLN A 216 3.24 -20.61 30.92
CA GLN A 216 3.86 -19.56 30.11
C GLN A 216 2.84 -18.91 29.18
N GLY A 217 2.03 -19.71 28.49
CA GLY A 217 0.98 -19.20 27.63
C GLY A 217 -0.09 -18.41 28.37
N THR A 218 -0.43 -18.78 29.60
CA THR A 218 -1.32 -17.97 30.46
C THR A 218 -0.71 -16.59 30.75
N ALA A 219 0.59 -16.52 31.01
CA ALA A 219 1.29 -15.26 31.26
C ALA A 219 1.34 -14.39 30.00
N VAL A 220 1.70 -14.96 28.84
CA VAL A 220 1.74 -14.26 27.55
C VAL A 220 0.35 -13.76 27.15
N GLN A 221 -0.68 -14.60 27.26
CA GLN A 221 -2.05 -14.20 26.99
C GLN A 221 -2.47 -13.03 27.89
N THR A 222 -2.19 -13.12 29.20
CA THR A 222 -2.54 -12.08 30.16
C THR A 222 -1.86 -10.75 29.84
N GLN A 223 -0.60 -10.79 29.40
CA GLN A 223 0.10 -9.59 28.93
C GLN A 223 -0.60 -9.02 27.70
N LEU A 224 -0.87 -9.84 26.69
CA LEU A 224 -1.52 -9.40 25.45
C LEU A 224 -2.89 -8.79 25.72
N THR A 225 -3.74 -9.44 26.50
CA THR A 225 -5.10 -8.95 26.80
C THR A 225 -5.13 -7.85 27.87
N GLY A 226 -4.02 -7.63 28.59
CA GLY A 226 -3.92 -6.70 29.72
C GLY A 226 -4.65 -7.15 30.99
N LYS A 227 -5.26 -8.34 30.97
CA LYS A 227 -6.01 -8.95 32.08
C LYS A 227 -6.15 -10.46 31.89
N PRO A 228 -6.34 -11.25 32.95
CA PRO A 228 -6.59 -12.68 32.81
C PRO A 228 -7.76 -12.96 31.87
N PHE A 229 -7.60 -13.95 30.99
CA PHE A 229 -8.65 -14.44 30.11
C PHE A 229 -9.01 -15.87 30.50
N ASP A 230 -10.30 -16.15 30.51
CA ASP A 230 -10.85 -17.46 30.81
C ASP A 230 -12.00 -17.76 29.84
N TYR A 231 -11.91 -18.92 29.19
CA TYR A 231 -12.97 -19.45 28.36
C TYR A 231 -13.54 -20.75 28.94
N GLY A 232 -13.97 -20.69 30.21
CA GLY A 232 -14.52 -21.83 30.95
C GLY A 232 -15.75 -22.50 30.32
N PHE A 233 -16.42 -21.87 29.35
CA PHE A 233 -17.49 -22.51 28.57
C PHE A 233 -16.98 -23.70 27.75
N VAL A 234 -15.76 -23.61 27.21
CA VAL A 234 -15.10 -24.72 26.49
C VAL A 234 -13.67 -24.88 27.00
N PRO A 235 -13.46 -25.62 28.12
CA PRO A 235 -12.15 -25.74 28.77
C PRO A 235 -11.04 -26.28 27.86
N ALA A 236 -11.38 -27.16 26.91
CA ALA A 236 -10.41 -27.65 25.93
C ALA A 236 -9.89 -26.51 25.03
N THR A 237 -10.78 -25.62 24.58
CA THR A 237 -10.40 -24.45 23.78
C THR A 237 -9.59 -23.44 24.61
N ASP A 238 -9.96 -23.23 25.87
CA ASP A 238 -9.18 -22.40 26.79
C ASP A 238 -7.74 -22.92 26.94
N TYR A 239 -7.59 -24.23 27.12
CA TYR A 239 -6.28 -24.90 27.15
C TYR A 239 -5.53 -24.74 25.83
N TYR A 240 -6.16 -24.95 24.67
CA TYR A 240 -5.50 -24.77 23.37
C TYR A 240 -5.03 -23.33 23.14
N LEU A 241 -5.84 -22.34 23.53
CA LEU A 241 -5.40 -20.94 23.45
C LEU A 241 -4.16 -20.71 24.32
N LYS A 242 -4.20 -21.16 25.58
CA LYS A 242 -3.11 -20.92 26.52
C LYS A 242 -1.89 -21.78 26.19
N ALA A 243 -1.99 -23.10 26.31
CA ALA A 243 -0.85 -23.99 26.19
C ALA A 243 -0.28 -24.07 24.76
N HIS A 244 -1.14 -24.09 23.74
CA HIS A 244 -0.70 -24.33 22.36
C HIS A 244 -0.41 -23.02 21.61
N LEU A 245 -1.36 -22.09 21.54
CA LEU A 245 -1.12 -20.83 20.83
C LEU A 245 -0.13 -19.93 21.59
N PHE A 246 -0.46 -19.52 22.81
CA PHE A 246 0.39 -18.59 23.56
C PHE A 246 1.60 -19.27 24.21
N GLY A 247 1.48 -20.56 24.52
CA GLY A 247 2.49 -21.34 25.23
C GLY A 247 3.49 -22.04 24.34
N ASP A 248 3.16 -22.37 23.09
CA ASP A 248 4.09 -23.05 22.16
C ASP A 248 4.45 -22.12 20.99
N ILE A 249 3.45 -21.69 20.20
CA ILE A 249 3.71 -20.85 19.03
C ILE A 249 4.36 -19.51 19.42
N PHE A 250 3.80 -18.80 20.40
CA PHE A 250 4.38 -17.52 20.82
C PHE A 250 5.71 -17.67 21.57
N ALA A 251 6.01 -18.85 22.11
CA ALA A 251 7.26 -19.12 22.82
C ALA A 251 8.47 -19.26 21.88
N ARG A 252 8.23 -19.55 20.60
CA ARG A 252 9.27 -19.58 19.57
C ARG A 252 9.86 -18.17 19.40
N ASN A 253 11.15 -18.01 19.62
CA ASN A 253 11.78 -16.69 19.80
C ASN A 253 12.41 -16.08 18.53
N ASN A 254 12.24 -16.72 17.38
CA ASN A 254 12.64 -16.21 16.07
C ASN A 254 11.73 -15.08 15.54
N LEU A 255 10.60 -14.81 16.17
CA LEU A 255 9.83 -13.57 16.04
C LEU A 255 9.57 -12.96 17.42
N SER A 256 9.75 -11.64 17.53
CA SER A 256 9.36 -10.91 18.75
C SER A 256 7.83 -10.88 18.91
N PHE A 257 7.34 -10.70 20.13
CA PHE A 257 5.89 -10.57 20.35
C PHE A 257 5.26 -9.41 19.56
N ALA A 258 5.99 -8.29 19.40
CA ALA A 258 5.56 -7.19 18.56
C ALA A 258 5.42 -7.61 17.08
N ASP A 259 6.40 -8.36 16.55
CA ASP A 259 6.32 -8.88 15.18
C ASP A 259 5.16 -9.88 15.01
N ARG A 260 4.94 -10.76 16.01
CA ARG A 260 3.80 -11.70 16.01
C ARG A 260 2.47 -10.98 15.97
N GLU A 261 2.31 -9.89 16.71
CA GLU A 261 1.08 -9.10 16.68
C GLU A 261 0.92 -8.28 15.39
N ILE A 262 2.01 -7.79 14.77
CA ILE A 262 1.94 -7.21 13.42
C ILE A 262 1.41 -8.23 12.42
N VAL A 263 1.90 -9.48 12.48
CA VAL A 263 1.42 -10.59 11.64
C VAL A 263 -0.06 -10.86 11.92
N THR A 264 -0.45 -11.00 13.19
CA THR A 264 -1.83 -11.30 13.58
C THR A 264 -2.82 -10.20 13.18
N VAL A 265 -2.54 -8.93 13.51
CA VAL A 265 -3.39 -7.78 13.15
C VAL A 265 -3.56 -7.70 11.64
N SER A 266 -2.47 -7.86 10.88
CA SER A 266 -2.52 -7.80 9.42
C SER A 266 -3.34 -8.95 8.83
N ALA A 267 -3.18 -10.17 9.34
CA ALA A 267 -3.98 -11.33 8.90
C ALA A 267 -5.47 -11.17 9.24
N ILE A 268 -5.82 -10.79 10.47
CA ILE A 268 -7.23 -10.65 10.89
C ILE A 268 -7.92 -9.53 10.11
N SER A 269 -7.21 -8.47 9.70
CA SER A 269 -7.77 -7.43 8.82
C SER A 269 -8.30 -7.97 7.48
N ALA A 270 -7.78 -9.11 7.04
CA ALA A 270 -8.20 -9.83 5.84
C ALA A 270 -9.31 -10.87 6.08
N LEU A 271 -9.87 -10.96 7.29
CA LEU A 271 -10.93 -11.89 7.65
C LEU A 271 -12.23 -11.13 7.97
N PRO A 272 -13.19 -11.04 7.02
CA PRO A 272 -14.48 -10.40 7.26
C PRO A 272 -15.24 -11.08 8.42
N GLY A 273 -15.83 -10.29 9.32
CA GLY A 273 -16.58 -10.81 10.48
C GLY A 273 -15.73 -11.05 11.73
N CYS A 274 -14.42 -10.77 11.66
CA CYS A 274 -13.50 -10.87 12.79
C CYS A 274 -13.16 -9.49 13.41
N GLU A 275 -14.00 -8.48 13.22
CA GLU A 275 -13.76 -7.12 13.73
C GLU A 275 -13.56 -7.07 15.25
N PRO A 276 -14.31 -7.82 16.10
CA PRO A 276 -14.04 -7.86 17.54
C PRO A 276 -12.63 -8.39 17.87
N GLN A 277 -12.16 -9.41 17.15
CA GLN A 277 -10.81 -9.95 17.31
C GLN A 277 -9.76 -8.95 16.81
N LEU A 278 -10.02 -8.26 15.71
CA LEU A 278 -9.11 -7.23 15.19
C LEU A 278 -8.93 -6.09 16.20
N ILE A 279 -10.02 -5.61 16.81
CA ILE A 279 -9.99 -4.59 17.87
C ILE A 279 -9.17 -5.10 19.07
N ALA A 280 -9.42 -6.35 19.50
CA ALA A 280 -8.69 -6.96 20.62
C ALA A 280 -7.18 -7.05 20.33
N HIS A 281 -6.79 -7.48 19.13
CA HIS A 281 -5.38 -7.59 18.74
C HIS A 281 -4.71 -6.24 18.43
N VAL A 282 -5.43 -5.22 17.99
CA VAL A 282 -4.88 -3.85 17.92
C VAL A 282 -4.54 -3.34 19.33
N SER A 283 -5.41 -3.59 20.32
CA SER A 283 -5.09 -3.27 21.72
C SER A 283 -3.95 -4.15 22.26
N GLY A 284 -3.96 -5.44 21.92
CA GLY A 284 -2.93 -6.39 22.36
C GLY A 284 -1.55 -6.10 21.79
N ALA A 285 -1.48 -5.73 20.51
CA ALA A 285 -0.24 -5.32 19.85
C ALA A 285 0.50 -4.21 20.62
N ARG A 286 -0.24 -3.24 21.18
CA ARG A 286 0.33 -2.18 22.03
C ARG A 286 0.94 -2.74 23.31
N ASN A 287 0.25 -3.67 23.96
CA ASN A 287 0.74 -4.36 25.16
C ASN A 287 1.97 -5.24 24.87
N MET A 288 2.13 -5.68 23.63
CA MET A 288 3.26 -6.49 23.16
C MET A 288 4.40 -5.66 22.54
N GLY A 289 4.29 -4.32 22.53
CA GLY A 289 5.37 -3.41 22.13
C GLY A 289 5.32 -2.90 20.68
N VAL A 290 4.21 -3.08 19.96
CA VAL A 290 3.97 -2.38 18.69
C VAL A 290 3.58 -0.93 19.00
N THR A 291 4.26 0.02 18.37
CA THR A 291 3.97 1.44 18.60
C THR A 291 2.69 1.88 17.90
N ASP A 292 2.03 2.93 18.44
CA ASP A 292 0.86 3.51 17.78
C ASP A 292 1.18 4.04 16.36
N ALA A 293 2.43 4.47 16.12
CA ALA A 293 2.89 4.92 14.81
C ALA A 293 2.97 3.75 13.80
N GLU A 294 3.49 2.59 14.23
CA GLU A 294 3.53 1.38 13.40
C GLU A 294 2.12 0.85 13.11
N LEU A 295 1.24 0.83 14.11
CA LEU A 295 -0.16 0.42 13.94
C LEU A 295 -0.88 1.32 12.93
N ARG A 296 -0.68 2.63 13.00
CA ARG A 296 -1.27 3.59 12.04
C ARG A 296 -0.68 3.52 10.65
N ALA A 297 0.52 2.98 10.49
CA ALA A 297 1.15 2.79 9.18
C ALA A 297 0.57 1.59 8.40
N LEU A 298 0.09 0.56 9.11
CA LEU A 298 -0.41 -0.67 8.49
C LEU A 298 -1.55 -0.47 7.47
N PRO A 299 -2.60 0.35 7.70
CA PRO A 299 -3.68 0.51 6.73
C PRO A 299 -3.23 0.99 5.35
N ALA A 300 -2.33 1.97 5.28
CA ALA A 300 -1.85 2.49 4.00
C ALA A 300 -1.06 1.42 3.24
N LEU A 301 -0.20 0.67 3.94
CA LEU A 301 0.54 -0.45 3.38
C LEU A 301 -0.41 -1.55 2.87
N LEU A 302 -1.42 -1.91 3.65
CA LEU A 302 -2.39 -2.95 3.28
C LEU A 302 -3.27 -2.51 2.11
N GLU A 303 -3.67 -1.24 2.03
CA GLU A 303 -4.42 -0.73 0.89
C GLU A 303 -3.62 -0.85 -0.41
N GLU A 304 -2.35 -0.47 -0.38
CA GLU A 304 -1.45 -0.53 -1.54
C GLU A 304 -1.18 -1.98 -1.97
N LYS A 305 -0.87 -2.86 -1.02
CA LYS A 305 -0.30 -4.18 -1.33
C LYS A 305 -1.32 -5.33 -1.28
N VAL A 306 -2.48 -5.14 -0.65
CA VAL A 306 -3.46 -6.21 -0.38
C VAL A 306 -4.86 -5.85 -0.87
N GLY A 307 -5.37 -4.68 -0.47
CA GLY A 307 -6.68 -4.19 -0.86
C GLY A 307 -7.30 -3.20 0.13
N LEU A 308 -8.21 -2.37 -0.40
CA LEU A 308 -8.92 -1.35 0.38
C LEU A 308 -9.77 -1.95 1.51
N ALA A 309 -10.37 -3.13 1.30
CA ALA A 309 -11.26 -3.73 2.30
C ALA A 309 -10.52 -4.09 3.60
N GLU A 310 -9.31 -4.63 3.47
CA GLU A 310 -8.44 -4.98 4.59
C GLU A 310 -7.98 -3.73 5.35
N ALA A 311 -7.57 -2.70 4.60
CA ALA A 311 -7.19 -1.41 5.16
C ALA A 311 -8.34 -0.73 5.93
N GLU A 312 -9.55 -0.72 5.36
CA GLU A 312 -10.73 -0.11 5.99
C GLU A 312 -11.12 -0.82 7.30
N ARG A 313 -11.08 -2.16 7.35
CA ARG A 313 -11.31 -2.90 8.60
C ARG A 313 -10.28 -2.52 9.66
N LEU A 314 -9.01 -2.39 9.28
CA LEU A 314 -7.96 -1.99 10.22
C LEU A 314 -8.13 -0.54 10.67
N ARG A 315 -8.50 0.39 9.79
CA ARG A 315 -8.84 1.78 10.16
C ARG A 315 -9.98 1.83 11.17
N GLY A 316 -11.03 1.04 10.97
CA GLY A 316 -12.14 0.93 11.92
C GLY A 316 -11.68 0.42 13.29
N ALA A 317 -10.82 -0.60 13.32
CA ALA A 317 -10.27 -1.11 14.57
C ALA A 317 -9.34 -0.10 15.28
N LEU A 318 -8.49 0.61 14.53
CA LEU A 318 -7.65 1.68 15.06
C LEU A 318 -8.49 2.84 15.62
N ALA A 319 -9.56 3.23 14.94
CA ALA A 319 -10.49 4.24 15.44
C ALA A 319 -11.12 3.81 16.78
N ALA A 320 -11.52 2.55 16.91
CA ALA A 320 -12.10 2.02 18.14
C ALA A 320 -11.09 1.97 19.32
N VAL A 321 -9.81 1.70 19.06
CA VAL A 321 -8.78 1.53 20.10
C VAL A 321 -8.01 2.82 20.41
N LEU A 322 -7.67 3.60 19.39
CA LEU A 322 -6.81 4.79 19.48
C LEU A 322 -7.60 6.10 19.43
N GLY A 323 -8.91 6.06 19.11
CA GLY A 323 -9.74 7.25 18.97
C GLY A 323 -9.50 8.04 17.69
N ASP A 324 -8.88 7.42 16.69
CA ASP A 324 -8.61 8.05 15.40
C ASP A 324 -9.92 8.38 14.66
N ALA A 325 -9.91 9.48 13.91
CA ALA A 325 -11.04 9.83 13.05
C ALA A 325 -11.16 8.82 11.91
N HIS A 326 -12.33 8.21 11.74
CA HIS A 326 -12.60 7.27 10.66
C HIS A 326 -14.02 7.45 10.15
N THR A 327 -14.13 7.71 8.85
CA THR A 327 -15.39 7.68 8.11
C THR A 327 -15.38 6.41 7.27
N PRO A 328 -16.20 5.39 7.62
CA PRO A 328 -16.19 4.12 6.90
C PRO A 328 -16.45 4.31 5.41
N VAL A 329 -15.61 3.72 4.57
CA VAL A 329 -15.84 3.66 3.12
C VAL A 329 -16.53 2.34 2.79
N GLN A 330 -17.53 2.40 1.89
CA GLN A 330 -18.16 1.18 1.41
C GLN A 330 -17.18 0.41 0.51
N THR A 331 -16.78 -0.78 0.96
CA THR A 331 -15.89 -1.66 0.21
C THR A 331 -16.72 -2.70 -0.55
N VAL A 332 -16.37 -2.92 -1.82
CA VAL A 332 -16.96 -4.00 -2.61
C VAL A 332 -16.01 -5.19 -2.56
N ASP A 333 -16.54 -6.36 -2.21
CA ASP A 333 -15.80 -7.60 -2.36
C ASP A 333 -15.76 -7.99 -3.84
N PHE A 334 -14.63 -7.83 -4.49
CA PHE A 334 -14.47 -8.23 -5.89
C PHE A 334 -14.26 -9.74 -6.05
N SER A 335 -14.11 -10.52 -4.97
CA SER A 335 -14.05 -11.98 -5.09
C SER A 335 -15.36 -12.58 -5.58
N VAL A 336 -16.50 -11.93 -5.30
CA VAL A 336 -17.79 -12.27 -5.90
C VAL A 336 -17.93 -11.79 -7.36
N TRP A 337 -17.03 -10.91 -7.82
CA TRP A 337 -16.97 -10.42 -9.20
C TRP A 337 -15.61 -10.76 -9.84
N PRO A 338 -15.32 -12.04 -10.11
CA PRO A 338 -14.01 -12.45 -10.62
C PRO A 338 -13.73 -11.87 -12.02
N LYS A 339 -12.45 -11.64 -12.34
CA LYS A 339 -12.03 -11.06 -13.62
C LYS A 339 -12.35 -11.96 -14.82
N GLY A 340 -12.16 -13.28 -14.66
CA GLY A 340 -12.43 -14.27 -15.71
C GLY A 340 -11.36 -14.34 -16.81
N GLN A 341 -11.74 -14.86 -17.97
CA GLN A 341 -10.82 -15.10 -19.11
C GLN A 341 -10.85 -13.93 -20.10
N PRO A 342 -9.80 -13.71 -20.90
CA PRO A 342 -9.78 -12.66 -21.92
C PRO A 342 -11.02 -12.72 -22.82
N ASN A 343 -11.69 -11.58 -22.95
CA ASN A 343 -12.94 -11.44 -23.70
C ASN A 343 -12.65 -11.10 -25.18
N THR A 344 -12.08 -12.06 -25.90
CA THR A 344 -11.60 -11.85 -27.28
C THR A 344 -12.75 -11.65 -28.28
N ALA A 345 -13.93 -12.21 -28.02
CA ALA A 345 -15.09 -12.11 -28.91
C ALA A 345 -15.57 -10.67 -29.12
N TYR A 346 -15.39 -9.81 -28.11
CA TYR A 346 -15.83 -8.41 -28.14
C TYR A 346 -14.67 -7.41 -28.21
N ALA A 347 -13.41 -7.87 -28.26
CA ALA A 347 -12.23 -7.00 -28.32
C ALA A 347 -12.23 -6.03 -29.51
N GLN A 348 -12.98 -6.33 -30.57
CA GLN A 348 -13.17 -5.45 -31.72
C GLN A 348 -13.98 -4.16 -31.41
N TYR A 349 -14.69 -4.10 -30.28
CA TYR A 349 -15.61 -3.00 -29.96
C TYR A 349 -15.05 -1.95 -28.99
N PHE A 350 -13.86 -2.15 -28.42
CA PHE A 350 -13.24 -1.22 -27.49
C PHE A 350 -11.71 -1.25 -27.61
N THR A 351 -11.05 -0.20 -27.12
CA THR A 351 -9.59 -0.14 -26.99
C THR A 351 -9.20 -0.50 -25.57
N GLY A 352 -8.25 -1.42 -25.40
CA GLY A 352 -7.84 -1.94 -24.09
C GLY A 352 -8.02 -3.45 -23.99
N ASN A 353 -7.69 -3.99 -22.82
CA ASN A 353 -7.92 -5.40 -22.51
C ASN A 353 -9.28 -5.53 -21.81
N SER A 354 -10.02 -6.60 -22.11
CA SER A 354 -11.15 -6.96 -21.26
C SER A 354 -11.25 -8.45 -21.03
N TYR A 355 -11.96 -8.80 -19.97
CA TYR A 355 -12.07 -10.13 -19.42
C TYR A 355 -13.52 -10.41 -19.03
N LEU A 356 -13.95 -11.65 -19.20
CA LEU A 356 -15.29 -12.12 -18.95
C LEU A 356 -15.26 -13.29 -17.96
N ALA A 357 -15.95 -13.13 -16.83
CA ALA A 357 -16.24 -14.23 -15.92
C ALA A 357 -17.74 -14.53 -15.93
N PRO A 358 -18.17 -15.68 -16.47
CA PRO A 358 -19.54 -16.14 -16.31
C PRO A 358 -19.88 -16.36 -14.83
N MET A 359 -21.09 -15.99 -14.45
CA MET A 359 -21.64 -16.10 -13.11
C MET A 359 -22.99 -16.82 -13.13
N ASP A 360 -23.47 -17.22 -11.96
CA ASP A 360 -24.77 -17.87 -11.82
C ASP A 360 -25.91 -16.97 -12.32
N GLY A 361 -26.97 -17.61 -12.84
CA GLY A 361 -28.15 -16.91 -13.34
C GLY A 361 -27.97 -16.24 -14.71
N GLY A 362 -26.91 -16.57 -15.45
CA GLY A 362 -26.66 -15.99 -16.79
C GLY A 362 -26.05 -14.59 -16.75
N LEU A 363 -25.62 -14.14 -15.57
CA LEU A 363 -24.82 -12.92 -15.41
C LEU A 363 -23.37 -13.19 -15.80
N ALA A 364 -22.64 -12.13 -16.15
CA ALA A 364 -21.20 -12.20 -16.32
C ALA A 364 -20.55 -10.92 -15.82
N ASN A 365 -19.44 -11.05 -15.09
CA ASN A 365 -18.59 -9.91 -14.76
C ASN A 365 -17.71 -9.57 -15.97
N VAL A 366 -17.68 -8.29 -16.35
CA VAL A 366 -16.80 -7.79 -17.41
C VAL A 366 -15.80 -6.84 -16.77
N THR A 367 -14.53 -7.21 -16.80
CA THR A 367 -13.44 -6.36 -16.31
C THR A 367 -12.72 -5.70 -17.48
N PHE A 368 -12.53 -4.39 -17.43
CA PHE A 368 -11.73 -3.64 -18.40
C PHE A 368 -10.42 -3.20 -17.78
N GLU A 369 -9.33 -3.32 -18.53
CA GLU A 369 -8.01 -2.81 -18.17
C GLU A 369 -7.50 -1.88 -19.27
N PRO A 370 -6.80 -0.78 -18.92
CA PRO A 370 -6.11 0.05 -19.90
C PRO A 370 -5.18 -0.79 -20.78
N GLY A 371 -5.19 -0.50 -22.09
CA GLY A 371 -4.34 -1.16 -23.09
C GLY A 371 -3.04 -0.42 -23.35
#